data_AF-A0A2E2EIV5-F1
#
_entry.id   AF-A0A2E2EIV5-F1
#
_cell.length_a   1.000
_cell.length_b   1.000
_cell.length_c   1.000
_cell.angle_alpha   90.00
_cell.angle_beta   90.00
_cell.angle_gamma   90.00
#
_symmetry.space_group_name_H-M   'P 1'
#
loop_
_entity.id
_entity.type
_entity.pdbx_description
1 polymer ?
#
loop_
_entity_poly.entity_id
_entity_poly.type
_entity_poly.pdbx_seq_one_letter_code
_entity_poly.pdbx_strand_id
1 'polypeptide(L)'
;MKNSKIQFLFIFFISIFTSSVFGIDYFWLTRVELSDGSRLVGVEVAENSHKKLKQFFYKELTILDVEMRNPIVYKDIKKLNVVLSDRFYTYDEKSNTGEGDQASVYLTQLLAIKNKDNKADDGGIVAIPSKYKIEKITALNLKKAKITDRHKPYLDAIKNNSRGIIPEKTVKYMLANTDSLSIYEDIEKPSRFAIIRNFAFLDQKVVYTNFHGFSPFVNESSSPGFLLKINGKEYLLADFGFSVQREGWVEEVDMGYFLINLEEGKGYLPMHLRKEK
;
A
#
# COMPACT_ATOMS: atom_id res chain seq x y z
N MET A 1 23.28 -35.16 22.77
CA MET A 1 23.25 -33.74 22.36
C MET A 1 22.48 -32.96 23.42
N LYS A 2 23.15 -32.05 24.16
CA LYS A 2 22.52 -31.22 25.20
C LYS A 2 21.74 -30.08 24.54
N ASN A 3 20.45 -30.26 24.30
CA ASN A 3 19.56 -29.14 24.00
C ASN A 3 19.39 -28.33 25.29
N SER A 4 20.02 -27.15 25.35
CA SER A 4 19.93 -26.29 26.51
C SER A 4 18.58 -25.59 26.51
N LYS A 5 17.95 -25.48 27.70
CA LYS A 5 16.71 -24.72 27.92
C LYS A 5 16.77 -23.30 27.33
N ILE A 6 17.97 -22.76 27.12
CA ILE A 6 18.27 -21.47 26.49
C ILE A 6 17.90 -21.46 25.00
N GLN A 7 18.10 -22.53 24.23
CA GLN A 7 17.66 -22.59 22.83
C GLN A 7 16.13 -22.58 22.72
N PHE A 8 15.44 -23.28 23.63
CA PHE A 8 13.97 -23.24 23.69
C PHE A 8 13.48 -21.84 24.09
N LEU A 9 14.16 -21.19 25.04
CA LEU A 9 13.87 -19.80 25.42
C LEU A 9 14.13 -18.85 24.25
N PHE A 10 15.21 -19.02 23.48
CA PHE A 10 15.49 -18.20 22.30
C PHE A 10 14.48 -18.43 21.18
N ILE A 11 14.06 -19.67 20.92
CA ILE A 11 12.98 -19.96 19.95
C ILE A 11 11.66 -19.36 20.44
N PHE A 12 11.39 -19.36 21.74
CA PHE A 12 10.21 -18.76 22.36
C PHE A 12 10.25 -17.23 22.35
N PHE A 13 11.41 -16.62 22.59
CA PHE A 13 11.63 -15.18 22.43
C PHE A 13 11.51 -14.78 20.97
N ILE A 14 12.14 -15.51 20.05
CA ILE A 14 11.98 -15.26 18.62
C ILE A 14 10.50 -15.40 18.27
N SER A 15 9.78 -16.45 18.63
CA SER A 15 8.37 -16.61 18.28
C SER A 15 7.43 -15.56 18.88
N ILE A 16 7.69 -15.07 20.10
CA ILE A 16 6.91 -14.02 20.77
C ILE A 16 7.25 -12.60 20.27
N PHE A 17 8.50 -12.37 19.87
CA PHE A 17 8.91 -11.10 19.26
C PHE A 17 8.77 -11.09 17.73
N THR A 18 8.57 -12.26 17.10
CA THR A 18 8.21 -12.42 15.68
C THR A 18 6.72 -12.63 15.47
N SER A 19 5.88 -12.58 16.51
CA SER A 19 4.42 -12.59 16.36
C SER A 19 3.87 -11.24 15.87
N SER A 20 4.49 -10.68 14.84
CA SER A 20 3.81 -9.90 13.80
C SER A 20 4.00 -10.64 12.47
N VAL A 21 3.39 -11.82 12.36
CA VAL A 21 3.29 -12.57 11.08
C VAL A 21 2.59 -11.73 10.00
N PHE A 22 1.89 -10.68 10.43
CA PHE A 22 1.31 -9.64 9.60
C PHE A 22 2.17 -8.40 9.75
N GLY A 23 2.87 -8.00 8.67
CA GLY A 23 3.67 -6.78 8.69
C GLY A 23 2.79 -5.52 8.74
N ILE A 24 3.42 -4.37 8.53
CA ILE A 24 2.95 -3.02 8.91
C ILE A 24 1.42 -2.93 8.99
N ASP A 25 0.88 -2.78 10.19
CA ASP A 25 -0.54 -2.49 10.39
C ASP A 25 -0.76 -1.05 9.93
N TYR A 26 -1.43 -0.85 8.80
CA TYR A 26 -1.79 0.48 8.31
C TYR A 26 -3.26 0.51 7.94
N PHE A 27 -3.83 1.70 7.93
CA PHE A 27 -5.25 1.90 7.77
C PHE A 27 -5.54 2.83 6.60
N TRP A 28 -6.74 2.66 6.05
CA TRP A 28 -7.31 3.58 5.09
C TRP A 28 -8.09 4.66 5.82
N LEU A 29 -7.87 5.92 5.48
CA LEU A 29 -8.63 7.04 5.99
C LEU A 29 -9.91 7.22 5.18
N THR A 30 -11.04 7.30 5.86
CA THR A 30 -12.35 7.54 5.26
C THR A 30 -13.13 8.58 6.07
N ARG A 31 -14.24 9.03 5.50
CA ARG A 31 -15.09 10.07 6.05
C ARG A 31 -16.54 9.66 6.00
N VAL A 32 -17.27 10.10 7.01
CA VAL A 32 -18.71 9.93 7.06
C VAL A 32 -19.34 11.30 7.26
N GLU A 33 -20.27 11.64 6.38
CA GLU A 33 -21.17 12.76 6.58
C GLU A 33 -22.23 12.35 7.62
N LEU A 34 -22.33 13.14 8.68
CA LEU A 34 -23.31 12.97 9.74
C LEU A 34 -24.62 13.61 9.34
N SER A 35 -25.71 13.26 10.04
CA SER A 35 -27.06 13.75 9.73
C SER A 35 -27.22 15.28 9.82
N ASP A 36 -26.32 15.96 10.54
CA ASP A 36 -26.28 17.41 10.67
C ASP A 36 -25.41 18.09 9.58
N GLY A 37 -24.92 17.32 8.59
CA GLY A 37 -24.02 17.78 7.52
C GLY A 37 -22.56 17.94 7.97
N SER A 38 -22.24 17.70 9.25
CA SER A 38 -20.85 17.67 9.71
C SER A 38 -20.15 16.40 9.23
N ARG A 39 -18.82 16.40 9.21
CA ARG A 39 -18.02 15.26 8.73
C ARG A 39 -17.17 14.68 9.84
N LEU A 40 -17.24 13.37 10.00
CA LEU A 40 -16.37 12.60 10.88
C LEU A 40 -15.25 11.97 10.06
N VAL A 41 -14.00 12.18 10.46
CA VAL A 41 -12.83 11.53 9.88
C VAL A 41 -12.45 10.32 10.72
N GLY A 42 -12.25 9.16 10.09
CA GLY A 42 -11.91 7.93 10.78
C GLY A 42 -11.02 7.02 9.94
N VAL A 43 -10.46 6.01 10.58
CA VAL A 43 -9.80 4.90 9.88
C VAL A 43 -10.78 3.76 9.66
N GLU A 44 -10.79 3.21 8.46
CA GLU A 44 -11.56 2.03 8.13
C GLU A 44 -10.94 0.81 8.79
N VAL A 45 -11.77 0.07 9.52
CA VAL A 45 -11.36 -1.13 10.26
C VAL A 45 -12.20 -2.36 9.91
N ALA A 46 -13.27 -2.22 9.12
CA ALA A 46 -14.14 -3.32 8.67
C ALA A 46 -14.47 -4.37 9.75
N GLU A 47 -14.66 -5.64 9.36
CA GLU A 47 -15.07 -6.77 10.22
C GLU A 47 -13.95 -7.28 11.15
N ASN A 48 -13.20 -6.39 11.79
CA ASN A 48 -12.24 -6.76 12.82
C ASN A 48 -12.93 -6.81 14.20
N SER A 49 -12.55 -7.77 15.05
CA SER A 49 -13.14 -7.88 16.39
C SER A 49 -12.77 -6.68 17.25
N HIS A 50 -13.70 -6.26 18.11
CA HIS A 50 -13.47 -5.21 19.10
C HIS A 50 -12.23 -5.51 19.98
N LYS A 51 -11.97 -6.79 20.29
CA LYS A 51 -10.79 -7.23 21.05
C LYS A 51 -9.49 -6.92 20.31
N LYS A 52 -9.41 -7.22 19.00
CA LYS A 52 -8.25 -6.89 18.17
C LYS A 52 -8.07 -5.38 18.05
N LEU A 53 -9.17 -4.64 17.87
CA LEU A 53 -9.12 -3.19 17.67
C LEU A 53 -8.71 -2.41 18.92
N LYS A 54 -9.01 -2.93 20.12
CA LYS A 54 -8.55 -2.35 21.41
C LYS A 54 -7.05 -2.08 21.47
N GLN A 55 -6.23 -2.86 20.77
CA GLN A 55 -4.78 -2.66 20.75
C GLN A 55 -4.36 -1.32 20.10
N PHE A 56 -5.24 -0.72 19.30
CA PHE A 56 -5.03 0.52 18.59
C PHE A 56 -5.68 1.73 19.26
N PHE A 57 -6.53 1.54 20.28
CA PHE A 57 -7.17 2.66 20.96
C PHE A 57 -6.14 3.54 21.65
N TYR A 58 -6.34 4.84 21.52
CA TYR A 58 -5.45 5.88 22.04
C TYR A 58 -4.01 5.79 21.53
N LYS A 59 -3.74 4.96 20.52
CA LYS A 59 -2.45 4.93 19.85
C LYS A 59 -2.37 6.11 18.91
N GLU A 60 -1.18 6.69 18.87
CA GLU A 60 -0.86 7.72 17.90
C GLU A 60 -0.72 7.10 16.50
N LEU A 61 -1.28 7.78 15.52
CA LEU A 61 -1.13 7.49 14.11
C LEU A 61 -0.45 8.68 13.45
N THR A 62 0.47 8.39 12.53
CA THR A 62 0.93 9.36 11.55
C THR A 62 0.09 9.23 10.29
N ILE A 63 -0.64 10.30 9.96
CA ILE A 63 -1.38 10.44 8.70
C ILE A 63 -0.42 10.99 7.65
N LEU A 64 -0.45 10.42 6.44
CA LEU A 64 0.28 10.90 5.28
C LEU A 64 -0.64 11.73 4.37
N ASP A 65 -0.89 12.99 4.73
CA ASP A 65 -1.82 13.83 4.00
C ASP A 65 -1.30 14.22 2.61
N VAL A 66 -2.22 14.30 1.65
CA VAL A 66 -1.97 14.59 0.24
C VAL A 66 -2.91 15.67 -0.21
N GLU A 67 -2.36 16.82 -0.60
CA GLU A 67 -3.15 17.85 -1.27
C GLU A 67 -3.20 17.57 -2.78
N MET A 68 -4.35 17.09 -3.28
CA MET A 68 -4.61 16.99 -4.72
C MET A 68 -4.88 18.39 -5.31
N ARG A 69 -3.93 18.97 -6.04
CA ARG A 69 -4.16 20.16 -6.89
C ARG A 69 -3.90 19.83 -8.35
N ASN A 70 -4.72 20.32 -9.27
CA ASN A 70 -4.60 20.07 -10.71
C ASN A 70 -3.53 21.00 -11.37
N PRO A 71 -2.58 20.51 -12.20
CA PRO A 71 -2.23 19.10 -12.40
C PRO A 71 -1.61 18.52 -11.14
N ILE A 72 -1.90 17.25 -10.83
CA ILE A 72 -1.53 16.58 -9.58
C ILE A 72 -0.04 16.78 -9.28
N VAL A 73 0.27 17.74 -8.40
CA VAL A 73 1.61 17.99 -7.89
C VAL A 73 1.52 17.93 -6.37
N TYR A 74 2.09 16.87 -5.79
CA TYR A 74 2.28 16.71 -4.36
C TYR A 74 3.31 17.74 -3.89
N LYS A 75 2.86 18.89 -3.39
CA LYS A 75 3.78 19.83 -2.73
C LYS A 75 3.89 19.56 -1.24
N ASP A 76 2.79 19.20 -0.58
CA ASP A 76 2.75 19.19 0.88
C ASP A 76 2.31 17.82 1.42
N ILE A 77 3.31 16.98 1.74
CA ILE A 77 3.06 15.78 2.54
C ILE A 77 3.10 16.20 4.01
N LYS A 78 1.94 16.27 4.66
CA LYS A 78 1.86 16.62 6.08
C LYS A 78 1.76 15.36 6.92
N LYS A 79 2.75 15.17 7.79
CA LYS A 79 2.69 14.18 8.86
C LYS A 79 1.83 14.74 9.99
N LEU A 80 0.61 14.24 10.12
CA LEU A 80 -0.25 14.62 11.25
C LEU A 80 -0.24 13.50 12.27
N ASN A 81 0.16 13.82 13.50
CA ASN A 81 0.03 12.91 14.62
C ASN A 81 -1.37 13.05 15.19
N VAL A 82 -2.12 11.96 15.19
CA VAL A 82 -3.49 11.94 15.69
C VAL A 82 -3.71 10.72 16.58
N VAL A 83 -4.72 10.75 17.43
CA VAL A 83 -5.02 9.66 18.36
C VAL A 83 -6.31 8.98 17.97
N LEU A 84 -6.29 7.65 17.87
CA LEU A 84 -7.50 6.85 17.66
C LEU A 84 -8.41 6.88 18.88
N SER A 85 -9.70 7.09 18.63
CA SER A 85 -10.72 6.97 19.67
C SER A 85 -11.07 5.50 19.96
N ASP A 86 -11.77 5.30 21.06
CA ASP A 86 -12.39 4.04 21.48
C ASP A 86 -13.82 3.88 20.96
N ARG A 87 -14.30 4.84 20.14
CA ARG A 87 -15.66 4.86 19.59
C ARG A 87 -15.68 4.29 18.18
N PHE A 88 -16.65 3.42 17.97
CA PHE A 88 -16.95 2.83 16.68
C PHE A 88 -18.14 3.52 16.05
N TYR A 89 -18.01 3.80 14.78
CA TYR A 89 -19.10 4.29 13.95
C TYR A 89 -19.36 3.25 12.87
N THR A 90 -20.61 2.86 12.71
CA THR A 90 -21.05 2.03 11.60
C THR A 90 -21.88 2.91 10.70
N TYR A 91 -21.62 2.90 9.40
CA TYR A 91 -22.40 3.64 8.43
C TYR A 91 -22.74 2.76 7.24
N ASP A 92 -23.86 3.09 6.62
CA ASP A 92 -24.35 2.45 5.40
C ASP A 92 -23.80 3.21 4.19
N GLU A 93 -22.96 2.56 3.41
CA GLU A 93 -22.53 3.09 2.12
C GLU A 93 -23.41 2.52 1.00
N LYS A 94 -24.02 3.40 0.21
CA LYS A 94 -24.84 3.03 -0.96
C LYS A 94 -24.02 3.27 -2.23
N SER A 95 -23.45 2.21 -2.80
CA SER A 95 -22.80 2.31 -4.11
C SER A 95 -23.86 2.16 -5.21
N ASN A 96 -24.07 3.20 -6.03
CA ASN A 96 -24.82 3.07 -7.28
C ASN A 96 -23.88 2.56 -8.37
N THR A 97 -23.86 1.24 -8.58
CA THR A 97 -23.05 0.60 -9.63
C THR A 97 -23.81 0.57 -10.96
N GLY A 98 -24.05 1.74 -11.57
CA GLY A 98 -24.57 1.86 -12.95
C GLY A 98 -26.00 1.32 -13.21
N GLU A 99 -26.50 1.57 -14.42
CA GLU A 99 -27.91 1.38 -14.83
C GLU A 99 -28.41 -0.06 -14.62
N GLY A 100 -29.33 -0.21 -13.65
CA GLY A 100 -29.92 -1.48 -13.26
C GLY A 100 -29.90 -1.64 -11.74
N ASP A 101 -30.61 -0.74 -11.05
CA ASP A 101 -30.62 -0.55 -9.59
C ASP A 101 -30.58 -1.85 -8.77
N GLN A 102 -29.39 -2.16 -8.26
CA GLN A 102 -29.25 -2.81 -6.97
C GLN A 102 -28.41 -1.91 -6.08
N ALA A 103 -29.11 -1.13 -5.25
CA ALA A 103 -28.48 -0.46 -4.13
C ALA A 103 -27.95 -1.52 -3.16
N SER A 104 -26.65 -1.80 -3.25
CA SER A 104 -25.98 -2.61 -2.24
C SER A 104 -25.68 -1.70 -1.05
N VAL A 105 -26.14 -2.10 0.14
CA VAL A 105 -25.83 -1.42 1.41
C VAL A 105 -24.67 -2.18 2.05
N TYR A 106 -23.56 -1.49 2.26
CA TYR A 106 -22.41 -2.04 2.98
C TYR A 106 -22.29 -1.35 4.34
N LEU A 107 -22.18 -2.17 5.40
CA LEU A 107 -21.93 -1.69 6.76
C LEU A 107 -20.43 -1.60 6.98
N THR A 108 -19.89 -0.38 7.02
CA THR A 108 -18.47 -0.16 7.25
C THR A 108 -18.23 0.33 8.68
N GLN A 109 -17.30 -0.32 9.39
CA GLN A 109 -16.89 0.09 10.75
C GLN A 109 -15.68 1.02 10.70
N LEU A 110 -15.79 2.15 11.42
CA LEU A 110 -14.75 3.16 11.56
C LEU A 110 -14.33 3.38 13.00
N LEU A 111 -13.02 3.60 13.17
CA LEU A 111 -12.47 4.22 14.38
C LEU A 111 -12.25 5.71 14.12
N ALA A 112 -13.02 6.55 14.81
CA ALA A 112 -12.88 7.99 14.68
C ALA A 112 -11.50 8.45 15.16
N ILE A 113 -10.95 9.44 14.47
CA ILE A 113 -9.72 10.10 14.83
C ILE A 113 -10.06 11.36 15.63
N LYS A 114 -9.45 11.54 16.81
CA LYS A 114 -9.59 12.78 17.56
C LYS A 114 -8.61 13.82 16.99
N ASN A 115 -9.07 14.64 16.05
CA ASN A 115 -8.30 15.78 15.53
C ASN A 115 -9.16 17.06 15.56
N LYS A 116 -8.62 18.15 16.11
CA LYS A 116 -9.29 19.46 16.18
C LYS A 116 -9.00 20.34 14.96
N ASP A 117 -7.98 20.01 14.18
CA ASP A 117 -7.39 20.90 13.18
C ASP A 117 -7.59 20.43 11.73
N ASN A 118 -8.30 19.33 11.50
CA ASN A 118 -8.41 18.75 10.15
C ASN A 118 -9.71 19.13 9.45
N LYS A 119 -9.60 20.06 8.50
CA LYS A 119 -10.54 20.20 7.38
C LYS A 119 -9.95 19.40 6.22
N ALA A 120 -10.02 18.08 6.31
CA ALA A 120 -9.45 17.25 5.26
C ALA A 120 -10.32 17.41 3.98
N ASP A 121 -9.71 17.53 2.80
CA ASP A 121 -10.36 17.58 1.47
C ASP A 121 -10.30 16.21 0.78
N ASP A 122 -11.28 15.89 -0.05
CA ASP A 122 -11.54 14.53 -0.56
C ASP A 122 -10.31 13.88 -1.22
N GLY A 123 -9.83 12.77 -0.65
CA GLY A 123 -8.68 12.04 -1.16
C GLY A 123 -8.15 11.04 -0.12
N GLY A 124 -8.08 9.76 -0.49
CA GLY A 124 -7.68 8.66 0.40
C GLY A 124 -6.27 8.84 0.95
N ILE A 125 -6.11 8.57 2.25
CA ILE A 125 -4.84 8.72 2.94
C ILE A 125 -4.57 7.48 3.80
N VAL A 126 -3.33 7.01 3.78
CA VAL A 126 -2.89 5.92 4.65
C VAL A 126 -2.48 6.46 6.02
N ALA A 127 -3.04 5.85 7.07
CA ALA A 127 -2.64 6.09 8.44
C ALA A 127 -1.73 4.97 8.93
N ILE A 128 -0.57 5.33 9.48
CA ILE A 128 0.45 4.38 9.97
C ILE A 128 0.62 4.59 11.48
N PRO A 129 0.49 3.56 12.32
CA PRO A 129 0.80 3.61 13.74
C PRO A 129 2.18 4.19 14.03
N SER A 130 2.26 5.09 15.02
CA SER A 130 3.51 5.76 15.40
C SER A 130 4.61 4.81 15.90
N LYS A 131 4.25 3.57 16.26
CA LYS A 131 5.21 2.48 16.53
C LYS A 131 6.12 2.20 15.34
N TYR A 132 5.72 2.55 14.13
CA TYR A 132 6.54 2.48 12.93
C TYR A 132 7.22 3.83 12.67
N LYS A 133 8.55 3.85 12.70
CA LYS A 133 9.35 5.06 12.46
C LYS A 133 9.40 5.35 10.97
N ILE A 134 8.68 6.39 10.55
CA ILE A 134 8.74 6.92 9.17
C ILE A 134 9.93 7.90 9.06
N GLU A 135 11.05 7.39 8.57
CA GLU A 135 12.31 8.11 8.45
C GLU A 135 12.33 9.08 7.27
N LYS A 136 11.77 8.65 6.14
CA LYS A 136 11.75 9.43 4.90
C LYS A 136 10.47 9.14 4.12
N ILE A 137 9.96 10.18 3.48
CA ILE A 137 8.88 10.09 2.51
C ILE A 137 9.39 10.76 1.24
N THR A 138 9.21 10.11 0.10
CA THR A 138 9.57 10.66 -1.21
C THR A 138 8.39 10.46 -2.13
N ALA A 139 7.75 11.56 -2.53
CA ALA A 139 6.74 11.51 -3.58
C ALA A 139 7.39 11.02 -4.87
N LEU A 140 6.76 10.06 -5.52
CA LEU A 140 7.16 9.57 -6.83
C LEU A 140 6.53 10.47 -7.88
N ASN A 141 7.37 11.03 -8.76
CA ASN A 141 6.93 11.76 -9.94
C ASN A 141 7.38 11.01 -11.19
N LEU A 142 6.82 9.81 -11.38
CA LEU A 142 7.22 8.97 -12.51
C LEU A 142 6.59 9.49 -13.79
N LYS A 143 7.41 9.67 -14.83
CA LYS A 143 6.94 10.03 -16.16
C LYS A 143 7.08 8.85 -17.12
N LYS A 144 6.07 8.70 -17.98
CA LYS A 144 6.07 7.69 -19.04
C LYS A 144 7.15 8.02 -20.07
N ALA A 145 8.01 7.05 -20.38
CA ALA A 145 9.02 7.12 -21.41
C ALA A 145 9.00 5.86 -22.28
N LYS A 146 9.43 6.01 -23.54
CA LYS A 146 9.69 4.87 -24.42
C LYS A 146 10.98 4.19 -24.00
N ILE A 147 11.00 2.86 -24.10
CA ILE A 147 12.21 2.09 -23.87
C ILE A 147 13.21 2.36 -25.00
N THR A 148 14.38 2.86 -24.63
CA THR A 148 15.61 2.98 -25.44
C THR A 148 16.76 2.20 -24.80
N ASP A 149 17.93 2.18 -25.45
CA ASP A 149 19.14 1.47 -24.99
C ASP A 149 19.56 1.78 -23.54
N ARG A 150 19.26 3.00 -23.04
CA ARG A 150 19.57 3.38 -21.65
C ARG A 150 18.86 2.50 -20.61
N HIS A 151 17.76 1.84 -20.99
CA HIS A 151 16.96 1.00 -20.11
C HIS A 151 17.32 -0.49 -20.20
N LYS A 152 18.36 -0.83 -20.96
CA LYS A 152 18.88 -2.20 -21.05
C LYS A 152 19.10 -2.86 -19.67
N PRO A 153 19.61 -2.16 -18.62
CA PRO A 153 19.74 -2.76 -17.28
C PRO A 153 18.43 -3.29 -16.71
N TYR A 154 17.30 -2.62 -16.97
CA TYR A 154 15.98 -3.07 -16.52
C TYR A 154 15.53 -4.34 -17.25
N LEU A 155 15.71 -4.37 -18.57
CA LEU A 155 15.38 -5.54 -19.40
C LEU A 155 16.25 -6.74 -19.05
N ASP A 156 17.54 -6.52 -18.81
CA ASP A 156 18.48 -7.56 -18.36
C ASP A 156 18.08 -8.08 -16.97
N ALA A 157 17.63 -7.22 -16.06
CA ALA A 157 17.16 -7.63 -14.74
C ALA A 157 15.89 -8.51 -14.80
N ILE A 158 14.99 -8.23 -15.74
CA ILE A 158 13.82 -9.08 -16.03
C ILE A 158 14.28 -10.44 -16.57
N LYS A 159 15.18 -10.44 -17.54
CA LYS A 159 15.69 -11.65 -18.21
C LYS A 159 16.44 -12.58 -17.26
N ASN A 160 17.23 -11.99 -16.36
CA ASN A 160 18.10 -12.71 -15.44
C ASN A 160 17.45 -12.94 -14.07
N ASN A 161 16.12 -12.89 -13.96
CA ASN A 161 15.44 -13.04 -12.68
C ASN A 161 15.58 -14.47 -12.13
N SER A 162 16.66 -14.66 -11.39
CA SER A 162 17.10 -15.93 -10.79
C SER A 162 16.41 -16.25 -9.46
N ARG A 163 15.56 -15.35 -8.94
CA ARG A 163 14.92 -15.52 -7.61
C ARG A 163 13.54 -16.16 -7.67
N GLY A 164 13.06 -16.57 -8.84
CA GLY A 164 11.73 -17.21 -8.98
C GLY A 164 10.56 -16.29 -8.68
N ILE A 165 10.79 -14.98 -8.56
CA ILE A 165 9.76 -13.96 -8.31
C ILE A 165 8.82 -13.85 -9.52
N ILE A 166 9.29 -14.20 -10.72
CA ILE A 166 8.54 -14.10 -11.97
C ILE A 166 8.34 -15.50 -12.59
N PRO A 167 7.12 -15.87 -12.99
CA PRO A 167 6.90 -17.02 -13.86
C PRO A 167 7.61 -16.85 -15.21
N GLU A 168 8.33 -17.87 -15.68
CA GLU A 168 9.09 -17.81 -16.93
C GLU A 168 8.24 -17.41 -18.16
N LYS A 169 6.97 -17.83 -18.18
CA LYS A 169 6.02 -17.48 -19.24
C LYS A 169 5.78 -15.97 -19.31
N THR A 170 5.70 -15.30 -18.16
CA THR A 170 5.54 -13.84 -18.05
C THR A 170 6.78 -13.12 -18.55
N VAL A 171 7.97 -13.61 -18.19
CA VAL A 171 9.26 -13.08 -18.70
C VAL A 171 9.32 -13.19 -20.23
N LYS A 172 9.07 -14.39 -20.78
CA LYS A 172 9.10 -14.65 -22.23
C LYS A 172 8.11 -13.77 -23.01
N TYR A 173 6.86 -13.68 -22.55
CA TYR A 173 5.83 -12.89 -23.21
C TYR A 173 6.18 -11.39 -23.24
N MET A 174 6.73 -10.85 -22.15
CA MET A 174 7.08 -9.44 -22.06
C MET A 174 8.31 -9.09 -22.92
N LEU A 175 9.36 -9.91 -22.86
CA LEU A 175 10.58 -9.69 -23.64
C LEU A 175 10.37 -9.89 -25.16
N ALA A 176 9.34 -10.62 -25.58
CA ALA A 176 9.00 -10.75 -27.00
C ALA A 176 8.31 -9.51 -27.59
N ASN A 177 7.85 -8.57 -26.75
CA ASN A 177 7.07 -7.40 -27.18
C ASN A 177 7.65 -6.08 -26.63
N THR A 178 8.99 -5.97 -26.57
CA THR A 178 9.70 -4.82 -25.98
C THR A 178 9.32 -3.47 -26.58
N ASP A 179 9.03 -3.43 -27.88
CA ASP A 179 8.69 -2.19 -28.59
C ASP A 179 7.34 -1.60 -28.15
N SER A 180 6.48 -2.43 -27.56
CA SER A 180 5.19 -2.03 -26.98
C SER A 180 5.28 -1.63 -25.51
N LEU A 181 6.48 -1.67 -24.92
CA LEU A 181 6.68 -1.35 -23.51
C LEU A 181 6.93 0.14 -23.31
N SER A 182 6.39 0.66 -22.21
CA SER A 182 6.76 1.95 -21.65
C SER A 182 7.33 1.73 -20.27
N ILE A 183 8.26 2.59 -19.88
CA ILE A 183 8.80 2.68 -18.53
C ILE A 183 8.28 3.96 -17.87
N TYR A 184 7.89 3.86 -16.61
CA TYR A 184 7.58 4.98 -15.75
C TYR A 184 8.76 5.16 -14.79
N GLU A 185 9.52 6.23 -14.94
CA GLU A 185 10.72 6.49 -14.14
C GLU A 185 10.79 7.95 -13.69
N ASP A 186 11.52 8.21 -12.62
CA ASP A 186 11.82 9.56 -12.16
C ASP A 186 12.84 10.21 -13.12
N ILE A 187 12.51 11.36 -13.71
CA ILE A 187 13.43 12.07 -14.62
C ILE A 187 14.68 12.56 -13.90
N GLU A 188 14.58 12.95 -12.63
CA GLU A 188 15.70 13.45 -11.85
C GLU A 188 16.60 12.32 -11.36
N LYS A 189 16.02 11.12 -11.14
CA LYS A 189 16.73 9.93 -10.64
C LYS A 189 16.28 8.65 -11.36
N PRO A 190 16.57 8.51 -12.67
CA PRO A 190 15.99 7.47 -13.51
C PRO A 190 16.44 6.06 -13.13
N SER A 191 17.51 5.90 -12.35
CA SER A 191 18.00 4.60 -11.87
C SER A 191 17.41 4.16 -10.53
N ARG A 192 16.73 5.05 -9.79
CA ARG A 192 16.36 4.77 -8.39
C ARG A 192 15.11 3.91 -8.29
N PHE A 193 14.02 4.34 -8.93
CA PHE A 193 12.77 3.62 -8.92
C PHE A 193 12.10 3.73 -10.29
N ALA A 194 11.61 2.61 -10.79
CA ALA A 194 10.91 2.57 -12.05
C ALA A 194 9.83 1.49 -12.05
N ILE A 195 8.86 1.64 -12.94
CA ILE A 195 7.82 0.66 -13.20
C ILE A 195 7.79 0.35 -14.69
N ILE A 196 7.74 -0.94 -15.03
CA ILE A 196 7.46 -1.41 -16.39
C ILE A 196 6.32 -2.42 -16.27
N ARG A 197 5.14 -2.09 -16.78
CA ARG A 197 3.93 -2.94 -16.70
C ARG A 197 3.67 -3.51 -15.30
N ASN A 198 4.10 -4.76 -15.07
CA ASN A 198 3.86 -5.56 -13.87
C ASN A 198 5.03 -5.52 -12.88
N PHE A 199 6.10 -4.81 -13.20
CA PHE A 199 7.37 -4.89 -12.49
C PHE A 199 7.68 -3.56 -11.84
N ALA A 200 7.98 -3.61 -10.54
CA ALA A 200 8.60 -2.50 -9.83
C ALA A 200 10.10 -2.76 -9.70
N PHE A 201 10.88 -1.70 -9.90
CA PHE A 201 12.32 -1.72 -9.83
C PHE A 201 12.83 -0.76 -8.77
N LEU A 202 13.85 -1.19 -8.05
CA LEU A 202 14.59 -0.38 -7.09
C LEU A 202 16.07 -0.55 -7.39
N ASP A 203 16.78 0.55 -7.62
CA ASP A 203 18.19 0.55 -8.07
C ASP A 203 18.42 -0.40 -9.26
N GLN A 204 17.52 -0.32 -10.26
CA GLN A 204 17.52 -1.15 -11.47
C GLN A 204 17.35 -2.67 -11.25
N LYS A 205 17.05 -3.11 -10.02
CA LYS A 205 16.75 -4.51 -9.71
C LYS A 205 15.24 -4.70 -9.64
N VAL A 206 14.75 -5.82 -10.19
CA VAL A 206 13.35 -6.24 -9.99
C VAL A 206 13.17 -6.55 -8.51
N VAL A 207 12.22 -5.85 -7.88
CA VAL A 207 11.93 -6.00 -6.44
C VAL A 207 10.53 -6.53 -6.16
N TYR A 208 9.59 -6.29 -7.08
CA TYR A 208 8.22 -6.76 -6.91
C TYR A 208 7.52 -6.96 -8.26
N THR A 209 6.56 -7.89 -8.27
CA THR A 209 5.73 -8.20 -9.43
C THR A 209 4.26 -8.20 -9.04
N ASN A 210 3.42 -7.53 -9.82
CA ASN A 210 1.97 -7.53 -9.63
C ASN A 210 1.25 -8.13 -10.83
N PHE A 211 0.32 -9.06 -10.62
CA PHE A 211 -0.39 -9.72 -11.71
C PHE A 211 -1.29 -8.76 -12.51
N HIS A 212 -2.00 -7.85 -11.83
CA HIS A 212 -2.83 -6.82 -12.47
C HIS A 212 -2.03 -5.72 -13.19
N GLY A 213 -0.70 -5.74 -13.08
CA GLY A 213 0.10 -4.62 -13.52
C GLY A 213 0.02 -3.45 -12.55
N PHE A 214 0.77 -2.41 -12.86
CA PHE A 214 0.74 -1.14 -12.15
C PHE A 214 -0.01 -0.15 -13.06
N SER A 215 -1.35 -0.09 -12.95
CA SER A 215 -2.19 0.68 -13.88
C SER A 215 -3.50 1.18 -13.23
N PRO A 216 -3.96 2.40 -13.59
CA PRO A 216 -3.14 3.59 -13.74
C PRO A 216 -2.86 4.13 -12.34
N PHE A 217 -1.61 4.47 -12.09
CA PHE A 217 -1.32 5.49 -11.10
C PHE A 217 -1.94 6.79 -11.64
N VAL A 218 -3.23 6.99 -11.38
CA VAL A 218 -4.13 8.16 -11.52
C VAL A 218 -4.24 8.86 -12.90
N ASN A 219 -3.25 8.88 -13.79
CA ASN A 219 -3.44 9.22 -15.22
C ASN A 219 -2.31 8.62 -16.11
N GLU A 220 -2.52 8.53 -17.42
CA GLU A 220 -1.56 7.89 -18.35
C GLU A 220 -0.18 8.59 -18.46
N SER A 221 -0.04 9.80 -17.91
CA SER A 221 1.12 10.69 -18.08
C SER A 221 1.94 10.94 -16.80
N SER A 222 1.36 10.77 -15.61
CA SER A 222 2.01 10.97 -14.31
C SER A 222 1.36 10.12 -13.22
N SER A 223 2.20 9.63 -12.31
CA SER A 223 1.87 8.52 -11.43
C SER A 223 2.09 8.87 -9.95
N PRO A 224 1.04 9.02 -9.12
CA PRO A 224 1.22 9.27 -7.69
C PRO A 224 1.46 8.00 -6.87
N GLY A 225 2.63 7.92 -6.28
CA GLY A 225 2.94 6.96 -5.23
C GLY A 225 4.01 7.54 -4.30
N PHE A 226 4.33 6.84 -3.23
CA PHE A 226 5.37 7.25 -2.30
C PHE A 226 6.38 6.15 -2.10
N LEU A 227 7.65 6.52 -2.04
CA LEU A 227 8.65 5.72 -1.37
C LEU A 227 8.72 6.13 0.09
N LEU A 228 8.42 5.19 0.97
CA LEU A 228 8.48 5.35 2.41
C LEU A 228 9.68 4.57 2.93
N LYS A 229 10.49 5.22 3.77
CA LYS A 229 11.48 4.52 4.59
C LYS A 229 10.90 4.32 5.98
N ILE A 230 10.53 3.09 6.29
CA ILE A 230 9.87 2.71 7.55
C ILE A 230 10.73 1.68 8.27
N ASN A 231 11.17 2.00 9.49
CA ASN A 231 12.03 1.13 10.30
C ASN A 231 13.26 0.62 9.50
N GLY A 232 13.96 1.52 8.82
CA GLY A 232 15.12 1.19 8.00
C GLY A 232 14.83 0.62 6.61
N LYS A 233 13.62 0.09 6.35
CA LYS A 233 13.25 -0.60 5.11
C LYS A 233 12.49 0.29 4.14
N GLU A 234 12.62 0.01 2.85
CA GLU A 234 11.91 0.76 1.80
C GLU A 234 10.60 0.12 1.35
N TYR A 235 9.59 0.97 1.25
CA TYR A 235 8.25 0.59 0.84
C TYR A 235 7.74 1.48 -0.29
N LEU A 236 7.04 0.88 -1.24
CA LEU A 236 6.15 1.59 -2.15
C LEU A 236 4.76 1.67 -1.51
N LEU A 237 4.21 2.88 -1.41
CA LEU A 237 2.80 3.10 -1.11
C LEU A 237 2.12 3.68 -2.35
N ALA A 238 1.16 2.97 -2.91
CA ALA A 238 0.52 3.35 -4.16
C ALA A 238 -0.89 2.75 -4.32
N ASP A 239 -1.71 3.36 -5.16
CA ASP A 239 -3.03 2.85 -5.54
C ASP A 239 -2.95 2.03 -6.83
N PHE A 240 -3.33 0.76 -6.76
CA PHE A 240 -3.33 -0.17 -7.90
C PHE A 240 -4.15 -1.42 -7.57
N GLY A 241 -4.63 -2.18 -8.57
CA GLY A 241 -5.27 -3.48 -8.33
C GLY A 241 -4.26 -4.50 -7.79
N PHE A 242 -4.58 -5.26 -6.75
CA PHE A 242 -3.61 -6.11 -6.06
C PHE A 242 -4.04 -7.57 -6.08
N SER A 243 -3.09 -8.50 -6.13
CA SER A 243 -3.40 -9.92 -5.99
C SER A 243 -2.60 -10.53 -4.85
N VAL A 244 -3.23 -11.40 -4.08
CA VAL A 244 -2.57 -12.18 -3.02
C VAL A 244 -2.58 -13.64 -3.41
N GLN A 245 -1.42 -14.30 -3.34
CA GLN A 245 -1.36 -15.74 -3.48
C GLN A 245 -1.64 -16.41 -2.13
N ARG A 246 -2.70 -17.23 -2.05
CA ARG A 246 -3.06 -18.01 -0.87
C ARG A 246 -3.31 -19.46 -1.25
N GLU A 247 -2.65 -20.38 -0.56
CA GLU A 247 -2.91 -21.84 -0.69
C GLU A 247 -2.86 -22.35 -2.15
N GLY A 248 -1.98 -21.77 -2.97
CA GLY A 248 -1.82 -22.13 -4.39
C GLY A 248 -2.74 -21.37 -5.36
N TRP A 249 -3.71 -20.60 -4.87
CA TRP A 249 -4.62 -19.78 -5.66
C TRP A 249 -4.22 -18.31 -5.64
N VAL A 250 -4.54 -17.59 -6.72
CA VAL A 250 -4.40 -16.13 -6.80
C VAL A 250 -5.78 -15.53 -6.50
N GLU A 251 -5.88 -14.84 -5.37
CA GLU A 251 -7.07 -14.08 -4.98
C GLU A 251 -6.88 -12.63 -5.43
N GLU A 252 -7.78 -12.15 -6.27
CA GLU A 252 -7.82 -10.75 -6.67
C GLU A 252 -8.36 -9.91 -5.52
N VAL A 253 -7.71 -8.79 -5.26
CA VAL A 253 -8.11 -7.77 -4.30
C VAL A 253 -8.41 -6.51 -5.09
N ASP A 254 -9.54 -5.87 -4.79
CA ASP A 254 -9.97 -4.62 -5.44
C ASP A 254 -8.87 -3.53 -5.38
N MET A 255 -9.01 -2.52 -6.24
CA MET A 255 -8.09 -1.38 -6.26
C MET A 255 -8.09 -0.63 -4.92
N GLY A 256 -6.90 -0.22 -4.49
CA GLY A 256 -6.71 0.53 -3.26
C GLY A 256 -5.24 0.82 -2.97
N TYR A 257 -4.98 1.51 -1.86
CA TYR A 257 -3.63 1.91 -1.43
C TYR A 257 -2.95 0.72 -0.75
N PHE A 258 -2.03 0.11 -1.48
CA PHE A 258 -1.23 -1.02 -1.02
C PHE A 258 0.18 -0.60 -0.63
N LEU A 259 0.69 -1.20 0.44
CA LEU A 259 2.05 -0.99 0.89
C LEU A 259 2.91 -2.21 0.51
N ILE A 260 3.95 -2.01 -0.29
CA ILE A 260 4.85 -3.07 -0.76
C ILE A 260 6.23 -2.89 -0.14
N ASN A 261 6.73 -3.87 0.62
CA ASN A 261 8.14 -3.90 1.00
C ASN A 261 8.99 -4.27 -0.22
N LEU A 262 9.80 -3.32 -0.68
CA LEU A 262 10.62 -3.46 -1.88
C LEU A 262 11.86 -4.32 -1.65
N GLU A 263 12.27 -4.55 -0.41
CA GLU A 263 13.41 -5.43 -0.12
C GLU A 263 12.98 -6.90 -0.03
N GLU A 264 11.80 -7.16 0.54
CA GLU A 264 11.25 -8.50 0.73
C GLU A 264 10.34 -8.95 -0.41
N GLY A 265 9.94 -8.04 -1.30
CA GLY A 265 8.97 -8.33 -2.35
C GLY A 265 7.60 -8.73 -1.82
N LYS A 266 7.20 -8.19 -0.65
CA LYS A 266 5.96 -8.56 0.05
C LYS A 266 4.99 -7.39 0.10
N GLY A 267 3.78 -7.60 -0.39
CA GLY A 267 2.68 -6.64 -0.23
C GLY A 267 1.91 -6.83 1.07
N TYR A 268 1.44 -5.72 1.62
CA TYR A 268 0.65 -5.64 2.82
C TYR A 268 -0.72 -5.06 2.47
N LEU A 269 -1.77 -5.71 2.98
CA LEU A 269 -3.14 -5.22 2.87
C LEU A 269 -3.41 -4.17 3.96
N PRO A 270 -4.26 -3.17 3.69
CA PRO A 270 -4.78 -2.31 4.75
C PRO A 270 -5.61 -3.13 5.74
N MET A 271 -5.71 -2.65 6.98
CA MET A 271 -6.34 -3.39 8.07
C MET A 271 -7.80 -3.80 7.79
N HIS A 272 -8.57 -2.98 7.07
CA HIS A 272 -9.96 -3.28 6.73
C HIS A 272 -10.12 -4.48 5.79
N LEU A 273 -9.10 -4.81 4.97
CA LEU A 273 -9.11 -5.99 4.09
C LEU A 273 -8.57 -7.26 4.77
N ARG A 274 -8.08 -7.16 6.02
CA ARG A 274 -7.56 -8.31 6.78
C ARG A 274 -8.68 -8.98 7.57
N LYS A 275 -9.39 -9.92 6.94
CA LYS A 275 -10.36 -10.79 7.62
C LYS A 275 -9.72 -11.49 8.83
N GLU A 276 -10.42 -11.55 9.95
CA GLU A 276 -10.03 -12.44 11.04
C GLU A 276 -10.24 -13.90 10.60
N LYS A 277 -9.28 -14.77 10.94
CA LYS A 277 -9.41 -16.23 10.80
C LYS A 277 -9.85 -16.80 12.13
#